data_AF-Q9Y0C5-F1
#
_entry.id   AF-Q9Y0C5-F1
#
_cell.length_a   1.000
_cell.length_b   1.000
_cell.length_c   1.000
_cell.angle_alpha   90.00
_cell.angle_beta   90.00
_cell.angle_gamma   90.00
#
_symmetry.space_group_name_H-M   'P 1'
#
loop_
_entity.id
_entity.type
_entity.pdbx_description
1 polymer ?
#
loop_
_entity_poly.entity_id
_entity_poly.type
_entity_poly.pdbx_seq_one_letter_code
_entity_poly.pdbx_strand_id
1 'polypeptide(L)'
;KKAKLSAGVQADKKVIEIEQRRRLKRNKCRLFLKDLPLESSIADVKALSKDIIHVFKPLEKSRFCFLIFANEKICEKNYEKLKNITMNGTKLTVDFMGEKGKNFKPTATSEISSLINPTELYVGDVCSKEEVLQAFPSAGSIKMHDMYAFVKFPTAEAAREAFNCADNVKLSRPIYVFYTRPKEVRN
;
A
#
# COMPACT_ATOMS: atom_id res chain seq x y z
N LYS A 1 -21.13 26.16 9.35
CA LYS A 1 -21.17 25.00 10.30
C LYS A 1 -19.78 24.37 10.34
N LYS A 2 -18.98 24.61 11.39
CA LYS A 2 -17.63 24.03 11.54
C LYS A 2 -17.79 22.54 11.84
N ALA A 3 -17.36 21.67 10.93
CA ALA A 3 -17.31 20.23 11.18
C ALA A 3 -16.35 19.98 12.35
N LYS A 4 -16.83 19.31 13.40
CA LYS A 4 -15.98 18.82 14.50
C LYS A 4 -14.88 17.94 13.88
N LEU A 5 -13.63 18.38 14.01
CA LEU A 5 -12.43 17.59 13.70
C LEU A 5 -12.50 16.26 14.48
N SER A 6 -12.17 15.14 13.83
CA SER A 6 -11.92 13.89 14.53
C SER A 6 -10.62 14.06 15.32
N ALA A 7 -10.73 14.16 16.64
CA ALA A 7 -9.57 14.03 17.53
C ALA A 7 -8.98 12.63 17.31
N GLY A 8 -7.71 12.56 16.91
CA GLY A 8 -7.01 11.28 16.80
C GLY A 8 -6.98 10.59 18.17
N VAL A 9 -7.12 9.28 18.17
CA VAL A 9 -6.99 8.44 19.36
C VAL A 9 -5.64 7.75 19.32
N GLN A 10 -5.01 7.59 20.48
CA GLN A 10 -3.79 6.81 20.60
C GLN A 10 -4.07 5.34 20.23
N ALA A 11 -3.36 4.82 19.24
CA ALA A 11 -3.47 3.43 18.84
C ALA A 11 -2.92 2.51 19.92
N ASP A 12 -3.62 1.41 20.17
CA ASP A 12 -3.10 0.32 21.00
C ASP A 12 -1.81 -0.25 20.40
N LYS A 13 -0.87 -0.67 21.25
CA LYS A 13 0.37 -1.34 20.80
C LYS A 13 0.10 -2.49 19.84
N LYS A 14 -0.95 -3.28 20.10
CA LYS A 14 -1.38 -4.38 19.22
C LYS A 14 -1.75 -3.90 17.81
N VAL A 15 -2.43 -2.76 17.69
CA VAL A 15 -2.79 -2.18 16.39
C VAL A 15 -1.53 -1.78 15.63
N ILE A 16 -0.60 -1.10 16.31
CA ILE A 16 0.68 -0.68 15.71
C ILE A 16 1.47 -1.90 15.23
N GLU A 17 1.57 -2.96 16.04
CA GLU A 17 2.25 -4.21 15.66
C GLU A 17 1.59 -4.90 14.45
N ILE A 18 0.25 -4.93 14.38
CA ILE A 18 -0.47 -5.48 13.23
C ILE A 18 -0.19 -4.65 11.97
N GLU A 19 -0.26 -3.32 12.07
CA GLU A 19 0.05 -2.44 10.95
C GLU A 19 1.51 -2.61 10.49
N GLN A 20 2.47 -2.68 11.42
CA GLN A 20 3.87 -2.95 11.12
C GLN A 20 4.04 -4.28 10.38
N ARG A 21 3.43 -5.35 10.90
CA ARG A 21 3.47 -6.68 10.26
C ARG A 21 2.91 -6.64 8.84
N ARG A 22 1.77 -5.98 8.64
CA ARG A 22 1.15 -5.80 7.32
C ARG A 22 2.04 -4.98 6.37
N ARG A 23 2.66 -3.90 6.86
CA ARG A 23 3.62 -3.09 6.09
C ARG A 23 4.85 -3.91 5.68
N LEU A 24 5.42 -4.69 6.60
CA LEU A 24 6.57 -5.55 6.32
C LEU A 24 6.22 -6.64 5.30
N LYS A 25 5.08 -7.32 5.47
CA LYS A 25 4.58 -8.33 4.52
C LYS A 25 4.39 -7.73 3.13
N ARG A 26 3.78 -6.53 3.06
CA ARG A 26 3.61 -5.78 1.80
C ARG A 26 4.94 -5.48 1.14
N ASN A 27 5.91 -4.98 1.91
CA ASN A 27 7.22 -4.59 1.38
C ASN A 27 7.98 -5.82 0.86
N LYS A 28 7.90 -6.98 1.52
CA LYS A 28 8.50 -8.24 1.06
C LYS A 28 7.95 -8.73 -0.28
N CYS A 29 6.71 -8.38 -0.61
CA CYS A 29 6.06 -8.76 -1.88
C CYS A 29 6.19 -7.66 -2.95
N ARG A 30 7.05 -6.66 -2.74
CA ARG A 30 7.23 -5.54 -3.66
C ARG A 30 8.69 -5.28 -3.99
N LEU A 31 8.95 -4.99 -5.27
CA LEU A 31 10.24 -4.49 -5.73
C LEU A 31 10.14 -3.02 -6.07
N PHE A 32 11.20 -2.29 -5.75
CA PHE A 32 11.42 -0.93 -6.19
C PHE A 32 12.22 -0.96 -7.48
N LEU A 33 11.72 -0.31 -8.51
CA LEU A 33 12.41 -0.18 -9.77
C LEU A 33 12.65 1.31 -10.04
N LYS A 34 13.91 1.66 -10.28
CA LYS A 34 14.40 3.01 -10.51
C LYS A 34 15.10 3.10 -11.87
N ASP A 35 15.27 4.32 -12.34
CA ASP A 35 15.93 4.67 -13.60
C ASP A 35 15.11 4.21 -14.81
N LEU A 36 13.78 4.25 -14.67
CA LEU A 36 12.85 4.06 -15.78
C LEU A 36 13.00 5.22 -16.79
N PRO A 37 13.03 4.92 -18.10
CA PRO A 37 12.80 5.90 -19.13
C PRO A 37 11.48 6.64 -18.89
N LEU A 38 11.47 7.94 -19.19
CA LEU A 38 10.29 8.81 -19.01
C LEU A 38 9.08 8.33 -19.81
N GLU A 39 9.34 7.83 -21.02
CA GLU A 39 8.33 7.30 -21.94
C GLU A 39 7.80 5.92 -21.56
N SER A 40 8.38 5.27 -20.53
CA SER A 40 7.96 3.92 -20.15
C SER A 40 6.60 3.92 -19.47
N SER A 41 5.67 3.19 -20.05
CA SER A 41 4.33 3.01 -19.53
C SER A 41 4.27 1.90 -18.48
N ILE A 42 3.18 1.87 -17.71
CA ILE A 42 2.85 0.77 -16.79
C ILE A 42 2.79 -0.56 -17.56
N ALA A 43 2.28 -0.54 -18.80
CA ALA A 43 2.18 -1.72 -19.66
C ALA A 43 3.56 -2.28 -20.03
N ASP A 44 4.52 -1.41 -20.38
CA ASP A 44 5.88 -1.82 -20.73
C ASP A 44 6.58 -2.51 -19.54
N VAL A 45 6.44 -1.93 -18.36
CA VAL A 45 7.01 -2.51 -17.13
C VAL A 45 6.34 -3.83 -16.77
N LYS A 46 5.02 -3.94 -16.96
CA LYS A 46 4.28 -5.19 -16.74
C LYS A 46 4.67 -6.27 -17.75
N ALA A 47 5.09 -5.88 -18.96
CA ALA A 47 5.57 -6.83 -19.98
C ALA A 47 6.93 -7.45 -19.61
N LEU A 48 7.71 -6.86 -18.69
CA LEU A 48 8.99 -7.41 -18.25
C LEU A 48 8.83 -8.76 -17.52
N SER A 49 7.69 -8.99 -16.87
CA SER A 49 7.40 -10.28 -16.25
C SER A 49 5.90 -10.54 -16.09
N LYS A 50 5.48 -11.73 -16.54
CA LYS A 50 4.11 -12.24 -16.38
C LYS A 50 3.72 -12.47 -14.92
N ASP A 51 4.71 -12.58 -14.02
CA ASP A 51 4.49 -12.79 -12.59
C ASP A 51 4.04 -11.49 -11.87
N ILE A 52 4.12 -10.33 -12.54
CA ILE A 52 3.73 -9.03 -12.00
C ILE A 52 2.21 -8.93 -11.94
N ILE A 53 1.66 -8.86 -10.73
CA ILE A 53 0.22 -8.60 -10.52
C ILE A 53 -0.09 -7.18 -10.95
N HIS A 54 0.71 -6.23 -10.48
CA HIS A 54 0.47 -4.81 -10.70
C HIS A 54 1.76 -4.00 -10.65
N VAL A 55 1.77 -2.90 -11.40
CA VAL A 55 2.86 -1.92 -11.41
C VAL A 55 2.29 -0.59 -10.90
N PHE A 56 2.83 -0.10 -9.81
CA PHE A 56 2.45 1.18 -9.22
C PHE A 56 3.46 2.25 -9.61
N LYS A 57 3.02 3.22 -10.43
CA LYS A 57 3.82 4.37 -10.83
C LYS A 57 3.21 5.62 -10.19
N PRO A 58 3.90 6.30 -9.23
CA PRO A 58 3.29 7.42 -8.50
C PRO A 58 2.95 8.64 -9.36
N LEU A 59 3.71 8.87 -10.42
CA LEU A 59 3.46 9.92 -11.41
C LEU A 59 3.67 9.32 -12.79
N GLU A 60 2.90 9.78 -13.78
CA GLU A 60 3.01 9.31 -15.15
C GLU A 60 4.43 9.51 -15.73
N LYS A 61 5.14 10.57 -15.31
CA LYS A 61 6.53 10.86 -15.67
C LYS A 61 7.56 10.44 -14.61
N SER A 62 7.21 9.58 -13.66
CA SER A 62 8.17 9.09 -12.66
C SER A 62 9.22 8.18 -13.30
N ARG A 63 10.49 8.41 -12.95
CA ARG A 63 11.62 7.52 -13.25
C ARG A 63 11.73 6.32 -12.30
N PHE A 64 10.68 6.06 -11.52
CA PHE A 64 10.61 4.92 -10.61
C PHE A 64 9.19 4.39 -10.51
N CYS A 65 9.08 3.11 -10.20
CA CYS A 65 7.81 2.42 -9.95
C CYS A 65 8.00 1.32 -8.90
N PHE A 66 6.88 0.76 -8.45
CA PHE A 66 6.85 -0.37 -7.53
C PHE A 66 6.15 -1.54 -8.21
N LEU A 67 6.80 -2.69 -8.23
CA LEU A 67 6.25 -3.93 -8.76
C LEU A 67 5.59 -4.70 -7.62
N ILE A 68 4.35 -5.13 -7.79
CA ILE A 68 3.59 -5.89 -6.80
C ILE A 68 3.50 -7.34 -7.28
N PHE A 69 3.93 -8.27 -6.42
CA PHE A 69 3.91 -9.71 -6.67
C PHE A 69 2.98 -10.43 -5.69
N ALA A 70 2.59 -11.67 -6.04
CA ALA A 70 1.66 -12.45 -5.22
C ALA A 70 2.25 -12.86 -3.86
N ASN A 71 3.56 -13.12 -3.82
CA ASN A 71 4.26 -13.57 -2.60
C ASN A 71 5.75 -13.23 -2.65
N GLU A 72 6.42 -13.37 -1.48
CA GLU A 72 7.85 -13.09 -1.30
C GLU A 72 8.73 -13.96 -2.22
N LYS A 73 8.39 -15.24 -2.43
CA LYS A 73 9.17 -16.14 -3.29
C LYS A 73 9.16 -15.70 -4.76
N ILE A 74 8.01 -15.28 -5.27
CA ILE A 74 7.88 -14.75 -6.64
C ILE A 74 8.62 -13.42 -6.75
N CYS A 75 8.53 -12.57 -5.72
CA CYS A 75 9.25 -11.30 -5.63
C CYS A 75 10.77 -11.53 -5.75
N GLU A 76 11.34 -12.41 -4.94
CA GLU A 76 12.78 -12.75 -4.96
C GLU A 76 13.21 -13.37 -6.29
N LYS A 77 12.40 -14.27 -6.86
CA LYS A 77 12.66 -14.83 -8.19
C LYS A 77 12.67 -13.76 -9.29
N ASN A 78 11.79 -12.77 -9.21
CA ASN A 78 11.72 -11.68 -10.18
C ASN A 78 12.82 -10.65 -9.97
N TYR A 79 13.26 -10.42 -8.74
CA TYR A 79 14.44 -9.59 -8.47
C TYR A 79 15.66 -10.11 -9.22
N GLU A 80 15.96 -11.41 -9.11
CA GLU A 80 17.09 -12.03 -9.79
C GLU A 80 17.01 -11.93 -11.33
N LYS A 81 15.79 -11.99 -11.89
CA LYS A 81 15.57 -11.82 -13.33
C LYS A 81 15.73 -10.36 -13.78
N LEU A 82 15.20 -9.42 -13.00
CA LEU A 82 15.08 -8.02 -13.39
C LEU A 82 16.30 -7.17 -12.99
N LYS A 83 17.14 -7.61 -12.05
CA LYS A 83 18.29 -6.83 -11.53
C LYS A 83 19.31 -6.39 -12.58
N ASN A 84 19.34 -7.03 -13.75
CA ASN A 84 20.24 -6.72 -14.86
C ASN A 84 19.51 -6.39 -16.16
N ILE A 85 18.22 -6.04 -16.08
CA ILE A 85 17.43 -5.74 -17.27
C ILE A 85 17.73 -4.34 -17.81
N THR A 86 17.68 -4.22 -19.13
CA THR A 86 17.83 -2.96 -19.84
C THR A 86 16.54 -2.67 -20.59
N MET A 87 16.04 -1.45 -20.51
CA MET A 87 14.84 -1.02 -21.22
C MET A 87 15.14 0.29 -21.95
N ASN A 88 14.87 0.33 -23.26
CA ASN A 88 15.22 1.45 -24.15
C ASN A 88 16.67 1.92 -24.00
N GLY A 89 17.62 0.98 -23.92
CA GLY A 89 19.05 1.27 -23.75
C GLY A 89 19.45 1.75 -22.35
N THR A 90 18.50 1.91 -21.42
CA THR A 90 18.77 2.32 -20.03
C THR A 90 18.76 1.09 -19.11
N LYS A 91 19.82 0.89 -18.34
CA LYS A 91 19.88 -0.17 -17.33
C LYS A 91 18.97 0.20 -16.17
N LEU A 92 18.01 -0.66 -15.85
CA LEU A 92 17.09 -0.41 -14.74
C LEU A 92 17.75 -0.82 -13.42
N THR A 93 17.52 -0.02 -12.38
CA THR A 93 17.96 -0.34 -11.02
C THR A 93 16.80 -0.99 -10.28
N VAL A 94 16.92 -2.27 -9.94
CA VAL A 94 15.91 -2.99 -9.15
C VAL A 94 16.44 -3.21 -7.73
N ASP A 95 15.61 -2.93 -6.73
CA ASP A 95 15.92 -3.10 -5.31
C ASP A 95 14.69 -3.63 -4.54
N PHE A 96 14.91 -4.16 -3.35
CA PHE A 96 13.81 -4.53 -2.45
C PHE A 96 13.21 -3.31 -1.76
N MET A 97 11.98 -3.43 -1.30
CA MET A 97 11.31 -2.39 -0.50
C MET A 97 11.57 -2.54 1.01
N GLY A 98 11.70 -1.42 1.70
CA GLY A 98 11.92 -1.38 3.17
C GLY A 98 13.34 -1.76 3.56
N GLU A 99 13.54 -2.24 4.79
CA GLU A 99 14.86 -2.54 5.37
C GLU A 99 15.71 -3.54 4.57
N LYS A 100 15.08 -4.36 3.71
CA LYS A 100 15.79 -5.26 2.78
C LYS A 100 16.44 -4.53 1.60
N GLY A 101 15.98 -3.31 1.28
CA GLY A 101 16.49 -2.52 0.17
C GLY A 101 17.77 -1.80 0.54
N LYS A 102 18.80 -1.90 -0.31
CA LYS A 102 20.09 -1.21 -0.08
C LYS A 102 19.94 0.32 -0.09
N ASN A 103 18.91 0.82 -0.76
CA ASN A 103 18.61 2.25 -0.85
C ASN A 103 17.58 2.74 0.19
N PHE A 104 17.15 1.90 1.13
CA PHE A 104 16.19 2.32 2.14
C PHE A 104 16.86 3.23 3.17
N LYS A 105 16.46 4.51 3.15
CA LYS A 105 16.79 5.46 4.21
C LYS A 105 15.54 5.66 5.07
N PRO A 106 15.51 5.18 6.33
CA PRO A 106 14.40 5.50 7.22
C PRO A 106 14.37 7.02 7.43
N THR A 107 13.31 7.67 6.97
CA THR A 107 13.00 9.06 7.32
C THR A 107 12.16 9.09 8.60
N ALA A 108 12.06 10.22 9.29
CA ALA A 108 11.14 10.39 10.43
C ALA A 108 9.66 10.07 10.07
N THR A 109 9.32 10.10 8.78
CA THR A 109 8.00 9.70 8.23
C THR A 109 7.80 8.19 8.10
N SER A 110 8.85 7.39 8.34
CA SER A 110 8.80 5.92 8.34
C SER A 110 8.15 5.37 9.60
N GLU A 111 8.23 6.13 10.69
CA GLU A 111 7.67 5.76 11.97
C GLU A 111 6.14 5.80 11.89
N ILE A 112 5.52 4.72 12.37
CA ILE A 112 4.07 4.63 12.40
C ILE A 112 3.59 5.62 13.46
N SER A 113 3.03 6.75 13.03
CA SER A 113 2.35 7.67 13.94
C SER A 113 1.33 6.88 14.75
N SER A 114 1.36 7.08 16.06
CA SER A 114 0.50 6.38 16.99
C SER A 114 -0.89 7.02 17.10
N LEU A 115 -1.12 8.21 16.52
CA LEU A 115 -2.44 8.83 16.45
C LEU A 115 -3.25 8.26 15.30
N ILE A 116 -4.40 7.65 15.56
CA ILE A 116 -5.27 7.05 14.55
C ILE A 116 -6.69 7.61 14.58
N ASN A 117 -7.40 7.57 13.45
CA ASN A 117 -8.84 7.78 13.42
C ASN A 117 -9.55 6.46 13.74
N PRO A 118 -10.20 6.31 14.90
CA PRO A 118 -10.76 5.02 15.32
C PRO A 118 -11.93 4.54 14.45
N THR A 119 -12.55 5.43 13.65
CA THR A 119 -13.72 5.13 12.82
C THR A 119 -13.40 5.10 11.32
N GLU A 120 -12.16 5.29 10.91
CA GLU A 120 -11.80 5.35 9.49
C GLU A 120 -10.56 4.50 9.19
N LEU A 121 -10.71 3.61 8.21
CA LEU A 121 -9.66 2.72 7.74
C LEU A 121 -9.21 3.12 6.33
N TYR A 122 -7.91 3.05 6.11
CA TYR A 122 -7.28 3.03 4.80
C TYR A 122 -7.20 1.58 4.31
N VAL A 123 -7.76 1.31 3.14
CA VAL A 123 -7.69 0.01 2.46
C VAL A 123 -6.89 0.20 1.18
N GLY A 124 -5.68 -0.36 1.10
CA GLY A 124 -4.81 -0.29 -0.06
C GLY A 124 -4.94 -1.50 -1.00
N ASP A 125 -4.53 -1.30 -2.25
CA ASP A 125 -4.54 -2.28 -3.35
C ASP A 125 -5.94 -2.76 -3.77
N VAL A 126 -6.96 -1.91 -3.58
CA VAL A 126 -8.34 -2.18 -4.02
C VAL A 126 -8.61 -1.60 -5.40
N CYS A 127 -9.42 -2.30 -6.20
CA CYS A 127 -9.74 -1.87 -7.56
C CYS A 127 -11.18 -1.36 -7.71
N SER A 128 -12.11 -1.76 -6.86
CA SER A 128 -13.50 -1.30 -6.96
C SER A 128 -14.19 -1.13 -5.61
N LYS A 129 -15.29 -0.38 -5.61
CA LYS A 129 -16.11 -0.17 -4.42
C LYS A 129 -16.77 -1.47 -3.97
N GLU A 130 -17.10 -2.35 -4.92
CA GLU A 130 -17.70 -3.66 -4.67
C GLU A 130 -16.72 -4.56 -3.91
N GLU A 131 -15.43 -4.57 -4.28
CA GLU A 131 -14.39 -5.30 -3.54
C GLU A 131 -14.27 -4.80 -2.09
N VAL A 132 -14.33 -3.47 -1.91
CA VAL A 132 -14.28 -2.86 -0.57
C VAL A 132 -15.53 -3.21 0.25
N LEU A 133 -16.72 -3.21 -0.36
CA LEU A 133 -17.97 -3.60 0.31
C LEU A 133 -18.00 -5.10 0.64
N GLN A 134 -17.46 -5.95 -0.23
CA GLN A 134 -17.33 -7.38 0.01
C GLN A 134 -16.36 -7.66 1.18
N ALA A 135 -15.28 -6.87 1.28
CA ALA A 135 -14.34 -6.96 2.38
C ALA A 135 -14.91 -6.37 3.69
N PHE A 136 -15.69 -5.29 3.59
CA PHE A 136 -16.19 -4.49 4.71
C PHE A 136 -17.67 -4.17 4.53
N PRO A 137 -18.58 -5.14 4.74
CA PRO A 137 -20.02 -4.92 4.58
C PRO A 137 -20.58 -3.89 5.58
N SER A 138 -19.95 -3.74 6.74
CA SER A 138 -20.30 -2.75 7.77
C SER A 138 -19.80 -1.33 7.47
N ALA A 139 -19.28 -1.08 6.27
CA ALA A 139 -18.80 0.24 5.86
C ALA A 139 -19.95 1.24 5.77
N GLY A 140 -19.82 2.38 6.46
CA GLY A 140 -20.81 3.46 6.40
C GLY A 140 -20.60 4.41 5.22
N SER A 141 -19.34 4.80 4.95
CA SER A 141 -18.99 5.66 3.83
C SER A 141 -17.66 5.23 3.22
N ILE A 142 -17.62 5.08 1.90
CA ILE A 142 -16.43 4.65 1.16
C ILE A 142 -16.03 5.76 0.20
N LYS A 143 -14.79 6.23 0.31
CA LYS A 143 -14.16 7.14 -0.64
C LYS A 143 -13.11 6.38 -1.44
N MET A 144 -13.42 6.09 -2.69
CA MET A 144 -12.51 5.40 -3.61
C MET A 144 -11.49 6.37 -4.19
N HIS A 145 -10.25 5.89 -4.32
CA HIS A 145 -9.18 6.45 -5.12
C HIS A 145 -8.62 5.34 -6.04
N ASP A 146 -7.75 5.71 -6.99
CA ASP A 146 -7.27 4.80 -8.05
C ASP A 146 -6.73 3.45 -7.55
N MET A 147 -6.11 3.42 -6.37
CA MET A 147 -5.44 2.23 -5.83
C MET A 147 -5.69 1.99 -4.33
N TYR A 148 -6.56 2.79 -3.72
CA TYR A 148 -6.89 2.68 -2.31
C TYR A 148 -8.25 3.29 -2.02
N ALA A 149 -8.84 2.93 -0.90
CA ALA A 149 -10.09 3.50 -0.44
C ALA A 149 -9.98 3.92 1.02
N PHE A 150 -10.68 4.99 1.37
CA PHE A 150 -10.95 5.34 2.76
C PHE A 150 -12.35 4.84 3.12
N VAL A 151 -12.41 3.99 4.15
CA VAL A 151 -13.64 3.37 4.62
C VAL A 151 -13.94 3.92 6.01
N LYS A 152 -14.98 4.72 6.11
CA LYS A 152 -15.50 5.24 7.36
C LYS A 152 -16.62 4.34 7.86
N PHE A 153 -16.50 3.93 9.12
CA PHE A 153 -17.45 3.11 9.83
C PHE A 153 -18.34 3.97 10.74
N PRO A 154 -19.55 3.50 11.05
CA PRO A 154 -20.44 4.20 11.98
C PRO A 154 -19.89 4.23 13.41
N THR A 155 -19.18 3.17 13.83
CA THR A 155 -18.63 3.01 15.18
C THR A 155 -17.16 2.58 15.15
N ALA A 156 -16.44 2.84 16.26
CA ALA A 156 -15.02 2.47 16.38
C ALA A 156 -14.86 0.95 16.50
N GLU A 157 -15.83 0.28 17.11
CA GLU A 157 -15.91 -1.17 17.25
C GLU A 157 -16.01 -1.84 15.89
N ALA A 158 -16.90 -1.34 15.01
CA ALA A 158 -17.04 -1.86 13.65
C ALA A 158 -15.76 -1.68 12.83
N ALA A 159 -15.07 -0.54 12.96
CA ALA A 159 -13.78 -0.34 12.32
C ALA A 159 -12.71 -1.30 12.87
N ARG A 160 -12.70 -1.57 14.18
CA ARG A 160 -11.75 -2.51 14.79
C ARG A 160 -12.00 -3.95 14.36
N GLU A 161 -13.25 -4.37 14.28
CA GLU A 161 -13.61 -5.69 13.77
C GLU A 161 -13.21 -5.84 12.30
N ALA A 162 -13.54 -4.86 11.46
CA ALA A 162 -13.09 -4.80 10.07
C ALA A 162 -11.56 -4.87 9.96
N PHE A 163 -10.84 -4.10 10.78
CA PHE A 163 -9.38 -4.12 10.81
C PHE A 163 -8.82 -5.50 11.19
N ASN A 164 -9.42 -6.19 12.16
CA ASN A 164 -8.97 -7.52 12.58
C ASN A 164 -9.30 -8.60 11.55
N CYS A 165 -10.45 -8.50 10.88
CA CYS A 165 -10.88 -9.44 9.85
C CYS A 165 -10.18 -9.23 8.50
N ALA A 166 -9.50 -8.09 8.29
CA ALA A 166 -8.88 -7.72 7.01
C ALA A 166 -7.89 -8.76 6.47
N ASP A 167 -7.14 -9.47 7.32
CA ASP A 167 -6.18 -10.50 6.88
C ASP A 167 -6.86 -11.77 6.34
N ASN A 168 -8.14 -11.98 6.67
CA ASN A 168 -8.93 -13.13 6.23
C ASN A 168 -9.71 -12.86 4.94
N VAL A 169 -9.73 -11.62 4.46
CA VAL A 169 -10.47 -11.25 3.25
C VAL A 169 -9.73 -11.81 2.02
N LYS A 170 -10.39 -12.73 1.30
CA LYS A 170 -9.90 -13.27 0.04
C LYS A 170 -10.44 -12.44 -1.13
N LEU A 171 -9.66 -11.45 -1.57
CA LEU A 171 -9.94 -10.70 -2.79
C LEU A 171 -9.03 -11.15 -3.94
N SER A 172 -9.30 -10.61 -5.12
CA SER A 172 -8.48 -10.79 -6.34
C SER A 172 -7.01 -10.43 -6.12
N ARG A 173 -6.74 -9.49 -5.20
CA ARG A 173 -5.41 -9.00 -4.83
C ARG A 173 -5.23 -8.99 -3.31
N PRO A 174 -3.99 -9.15 -2.83
CA PRO A 174 -3.70 -8.96 -1.40
C PRO A 174 -3.93 -7.49 -1.03
N ILE A 175 -4.97 -7.23 -0.25
CA ILE A 175 -5.26 -5.90 0.29
C ILE A 175 -4.53 -5.67 1.61
N TYR A 176 -4.34 -4.40 1.95
CA TYR A 176 -3.74 -4.01 3.23
C TYR A 176 -4.61 -2.96 3.90
N VAL A 177 -4.96 -3.21 5.16
CA VAL A 177 -5.79 -2.28 5.94
C VAL A 177 -4.97 -1.67 7.06
N PHE A 178 -5.04 -0.34 7.13
CA PHE A 178 -4.44 0.49 8.17
C PHE A 178 -5.50 1.44 8.70
N TYR A 179 -5.35 1.95 9.92
CA TYR A 179 -6.13 3.10 10.35
C TYR A 179 -5.68 4.37 9.64
N THR A 180 -6.61 5.26 9.31
CA THR A 180 -6.21 6.57 8.80
C THR A 180 -5.60 7.40 9.93
N ARG A 181 -4.75 8.35 9.56
CA ARG A 181 -4.17 9.29 10.50
C ARG A 181 -5.00 10.58 10.44
N PRO A 182 -5.30 11.22 11.59
CA PRO A 182 -5.97 12.52 11.57
C PRO A 182 -5.12 13.46 10.71
N LYS A 183 -5.78 14.24 9.83
CA LYS A 183 -5.07 15.30 9.13
C LYS A 183 -4.59 16.27 10.20
N GLU A 184 -3.29 16.25 10.50
CA GLU A 184 -2.70 17.33 11.27
C GLU A 184 -3.05 18.64 10.56
N VAL A 185 -3.54 19.59 11.35
CA VAL A 185 -3.64 20.97 10.90
C VAL A 185 -2.21 21.38 10.55
N ARG A 186 -1.88 21.42 9.25
CA ARG A 186 -0.78 22.27 8.81
C ARG A 186 -1.24 23.69 9.13
N ASN A 187 -0.86 24.17 10.32
CA ASN A 187 -0.84 25.59 10.61
C ASN A 187 0.19 26.25 9.68
#